data_AF-A0A7W8D4K8-F1
#
_entry.id   AF-A0A7W8D4K8-F1
#
_cell.length_a   1.000
_cell.length_b   1.000
_cell.length_c   1.000
_cell.angle_alpha   90.00
_cell.angle_beta   90.00
_cell.angle_gamma   90.00
#
_symmetry.space_group_name_H-M   'P 1'
#
loop_
_entity.id
_entity.type
_entity.pdbx_description
1 polymer ?
#
loop_
_entity_poly.entity_id
_entity_poly.type
_entity_poly.pdbx_seq_one_letter_code
_entity_poly.pdbx_strand_id
1 'polypeptide(L)'
;MNQTLIDLPAATVMLGGVLYFALLYFGVGGIAVLLTRHVLPALRYGRRIDPRRVPAAQRRRELRLSLISIVIFGVGLVVPWSVLRLGWARVA
;
A
#
# COMPACT_ATOMS: atom_id res chain seq x y z
N MET A 1 7.96 21.26 -14.05
CA MET A 1 6.83 20.52 -13.46
C MET A 1 5.97 19.97 -14.59
N ASN A 2 5.60 18.69 -14.55
CA ASN A 2 4.78 18.10 -15.60
C ASN A 2 3.34 18.60 -15.44
N GLN A 3 2.91 19.53 -16.31
CA GLN A 3 1.59 20.19 -16.23
C GLN A 3 0.44 19.16 -16.22
N THR A 4 0.66 18.01 -16.86
CA THR A 4 -0.27 16.89 -16.94
C THR A 4 -0.70 16.29 -15.59
N LEU A 5 0.10 16.39 -14.53
CA LEU A 5 -0.21 15.82 -13.21
C LEU A 5 -1.10 16.72 -12.34
N ILE A 6 -0.96 18.05 -12.47
CA ILE A 6 -1.73 19.02 -11.67
C ILE A 6 -3.14 19.25 -12.24
N ASP A 7 -3.34 18.96 -13.51
CA ASP A 7 -4.62 19.13 -14.22
C ASP A 7 -5.55 17.92 -14.07
N LEU A 8 -5.11 16.85 -13.39
CA LEU A 8 -5.92 15.67 -13.14
C LEU A 8 -7.11 16.00 -12.23
N PRO A 9 -8.29 15.39 -12.46
CA PRO A 9 -9.38 15.48 -11.51
C PRO A 9 -8.99 14.75 -10.22
N ALA A 10 -9.42 15.30 -9.07
CA ALA A 10 -9.09 14.75 -7.75
C ALA A 10 -9.46 13.26 -7.62
N ALA A 11 -10.56 12.83 -8.24
CA ALA A 11 -10.98 11.43 -8.29
C ALA A 11 -9.92 10.51 -8.92
N THR A 12 -9.28 10.94 -10.01
CA THR A 12 -8.20 10.18 -10.67
C THR A 12 -6.96 10.10 -9.80
N VAL A 13 -6.62 11.18 -9.08
CA VAL A 13 -5.49 11.19 -8.15
C VAL A 13 -5.73 10.24 -6.98
N MET A 14 -6.93 10.28 -6.38
CA MET A 14 -7.30 9.37 -5.29
C MET A 14 -7.33 7.91 -5.77
N LEU A 15 -7.91 7.63 -6.94
CA LEU A 15 -7.91 6.28 -7.51
C LEU A 15 -6.50 5.79 -7.79
N GLY A 16 -5.65 6.62 -8.38
CA GLY A 16 -4.23 6.32 -8.60
C GLY A 16 -3.50 6.02 -7.29
N GLY A 17 -3.76 6.82 -6.25
CA GLY A 17 -3.23 6.58 -4.91
C GLY A 17 -3.69 5.24 -4.33
N VAL A 18 -4.99 4.94 -4.38
CA VAL A 18 -5.53 3.66 -3.88
C VAL A 18 -4.92 2.47 -4.63
N LEU A 19 -4.82 2.53 -5.96
CA LEU A 19 -4.20 1.49 -6.76
C LEU A 19 -2.72 1.30 -6.43
N TYR A 20 -2.00 2.41 -6.25
CA TYR A 20 -0.59 2.40 -5.87
C TYR A 20 -0.37 1.75 -4.50
N PHE A 21 -1.13 2.16 -3.47
CA PHE A 21 -1.01 1.58 -2.14
C PHE A 21 -1.49 0.12 -2.10
N ALA A 22 -2.53 -0.24 -2.88
CA ALA A 22 -2.95 -1.62 -3.01
C ALA A 22 -1.82 -2.49 -3.60
N LEU A 23 -1.18 -2.02 -4.67
CA LEU A 23 -0.05 -2.71 -5.29
C LEU A 23 1.13 -2.84 -4.31
N LEU A 24 1.43 -1.82 -3.52
CA LEU A 24 2.48 -1.90 -2.50
C LEU A 24 2.14 -2.93 -1.42
N TYR A 25 0.95 -2.86 -0.83
CA TYR A 25 0.56 -3.75 0.26
C TYR A 25 0.47 -5.21 -0.19
N PHE A 26 -0.23 -5.48 -1.28
CA PHE A 26 -0.40 -6.84 -1.79
C PHE A 26 0.84 -7.35 -2.52
N GLY A 27 1.57 -6.49 -3.21
CA GLY A 27 2.82 -6.85 -3.90
C GLY A 27 3.91 -7.20 -2.90
N VAL A 28 4.23 -6.30 -1.97
CA VAL A 28 5.27 -6.56 -0.96
C VAL A 28 4.84 -7.70 -0.02
N GLY A 29 3.58 -7.71 0.43
CA GLY A 29 3.05 -8.79 1.25
C GLY A 29 3.07 -10.14 0.51
N GLY A 30 2.71 -10.16 -0.77
CA GLY A 30 2.75 -11.34 -1.63
C GLY A 30 4.18 -11.85 -1.84
N ILE A 31 5.14 -10.96 -2.11
CA ILE A 31 6.56 -11.29 -2.21
C ILE A 31 7.05 -11.88 -0.88
N ALA A 32 6.71 -11.27 0.26
CA ALA A 32 7.09 -11.78 1.56
C ALA A 32 6.52 -13.19 1.82
N VAL A 33 5.26 -13.44 1.43
CA VAL A 33 4.65 -14.78 1.52
C VAL A 33 5.34 -15.77 0.61
N LEU A 34 5.59 -15.42 -0.65
CA LEU A 34 6.29 -16.25 -1.63
C LEU A 34 7.69 -16.62 -1.14
N LEU A 35 8.45 -15.63 -0.68
CA LEU A 35 9.81 -15.80 -0.20
C LEU A 35 9.85 -16.71 1.03
N THR A 36 9.01 -16.43 2.03
CA THR A 36 9.05 -17.13 3.33
C THR A 36 8.42 -18.52 3.30
N ARG A 37 7.43 -18.77 2.43
CA ARG A 37 6.70 -20.05 2.41
C ARG A 37 7.11 -20.99 1.28
N HIS A 38 7.71 -20.47 0.21
CA HIS A 38 8.03 -21.27 -0.97
C HIS A 38 9.52 -21.22 -1.30
N VAL A 39 10.10 -20.03 -1.52
CA VAL A 39 11.48 -19.90 -2.01
C VAL A 39 12.51 -20.31 -0.96
N LEU A 40 12.50 -19.69 0.22
CA LEU A 40 13.48 -19.99 1.27
C LEU A 40 13.38 -21.43 1.79
N PRO A 41 12.17 -21.99 2.03
CA PRO A 41 12.04 -23.40 2.38
C PRO A 41 12.56 -24.36 1.31
N ALA A 42 12.33 -24.08 0.02
CA ALA A 42 12.86 -24.88 -1.08
C ALA A 42 14.39 -24.86 -1.13
N LEU A 43 15.01 -23.74 -0.76
CA LEU A 43 16.47 -23.59 -0.61
C LEU A 43 17.00 -24.13 0.72
N ARG A 44 16.14 -24.71 1.57
CA ARG A 44 16.47 -25.17 2.94
C ARG A 44 17.11 -24.06 3.79
N TYR A 45 16.75 -22.82 3.52
CA TYR A 45 17.28 -21.65 4.21
C TYR A 45 16.26 -21.12 5.22
N GLY A 46 16.73 -20.93 6.46
CA GLY A 46 15.89 -20.49 7.58
C GLY A 46 15.07 -21.61 8.23
N ARG A 47 14.47 -21.30 9.39
CA ARG A 47 13.55 -22.20 10.10
C ARG A 47 12.34 -21.42 10.60
N ARG A 48 11.22 -22.11 10.80
CA ARG A 48 10.03 -21.52 11.39
C ARG A 48 10.28 -21.20 12.87
N ILE A 49 10.24 -19.91 13.22
CA ILE A 49 10.50 -19.43 14.59
C ILE A 49 9.30 -19.71 15.50
N ASP A 50 8.08 -19.45 15.04
CA ASP A 50 6.84 -19.77 15.78
C ASP A 50 5.99 -20.81 15.01
N PRO A 51 5.80 -22.03 15.55
CA PRO A 51 4.98 -23.06 14.93
C PRO A 51 3.46 -22.81 15.05
N ARG A 52 3.02 -21.86 15.87
CA ARG A 52 1.59 -21.56 16.05
C ARG A 52 0.93 -21.16 14.73
N ARG A 53 -0.26 -21.73 14.48
CA ARG A 53 -1.06 -21.35 13.31
C ARG A 53 -1.68 -19.98 13.57
N VAL A 54 -1.60 -19.08 12.59
CA VAL A 54 -2.29 -17.79 12.67
C VAL A 54 -3.80 -18.03 12.64
N PRO A 55 -4.56 -17.58 13.65
CA PRO A 55 -6.01 -17.73 13.68
C PRO A 55 -6.68 -17.07 12.47
N ALA A 56 -7.77 -17.67 11.95
CA ALA A 56 -8.49 -17.10 10.82
C ALA A 56 -9.08 -15.71 11.12
N ALA A 57 -9.51 -15.47 12.37
CA ALA A 57 -9.99 -14.17 12.82
C ALA A 57 -8.89 -13.10 12.77
N GLN A 58 -7.66 -13.45 13.16
CA GLN A 58 -6.51 -12.55 13.09
C GLN A 58 -6.20 -12.17 11.63
N ARG A 59 -6.14 -13.15 10.72
CA ARG A 59 -5.92 -12.88 9.29
C ARG A 59 -6.97 -11.93 8.70
N ARG A 60 -8.25 -12.16 9.01
CA ARG A 60 -9.34 -11.28 8.56
C ARG A 60 -9.19 -9.86 9.11
N ARG A 61 -8.82 -9.71 10.38
CA ARG A 61 -8.57 -8.40 11.00
C ARG A 61 -7.41 -7.67 10.32
N GLU A 62 -6.29 -8.36 10.09
CA GLU A 62 -5.10 -7.78 9.45
C GLU A 62 -5.38 -7.35 8.00
N LEU A 63 -6.12 -8.16 7.23
CA LEU A 63 -6.56 -7.78 5.89
C LEU A 63 -7.47 -6.56 5.92
N ARG A 64 -8.43 -6.51 6.84
CA ARG A 64 -9.32 -5.34 6.99
C ARG A 64 -8.54 -4.08 7.35
N LEU A 65 -7.59 -4.17 8.28
CA LEU A 65 -6.74 -3.03 8.64
C LEU A 65 -5.87 -2.58 7.47
N SER A 66 -5.34 -3.53 6.69
CA SER A 66 -4.58 -3.23 5.47
C SER A 66 -5.44 -2.48 4.44
N LEU A 67 -6.67 -2.93 4.20
CA LEU A 67 -7.61 -2.26 3.31
C LEU A 67 -7.95 -0.85 3.79
N ILE A 68 -8.18 -0.67 5.10
CA ILE A 68 -8.41 0.66 5.69
C ILE A 68 -7.20 1.56 5.48
N SER A 69 -5.98 1.07 5.71
CA SER A 69 -4.75 1.84 5.45
C SER A 69 -4.62 2.23 3.98
N ILE A 70 -4.85 1.29 3.04
CA ILE A 70 -4.82 1.57 1.60
C ILE A 70 -5.79 2.70 1.23
N VAL A 71 -7.01 2.66 1.76
CA VAL A 71 -8.02 3.70 1.49
C VAL A 71 -7.59 5.04 2.09
N ILE A 72 -7.16 5.07 3.36
CA ILE A 72 -6.75 6.30 4.05
C ILE A 72 -5.59 6.97 3.29
N PHE A 73 -4.53 6.22 2.98
CA PHE A 73 -3.35 6.79 2.32
C PHE A 73 -3.59 7.06 0.83
N GLY A 74 -4.34 6.19 0.15
CA GLY A 74 -4.66 6.36 -1.27
C GLY A 74 -5.52 7.59 -1.53
N VAL A 75 -6.57 7.79 -0.72
CA VAL A 75 -7.39 9.01 -0.77
C VAL A 75 -6.61 10.21 -0.25
N GLY A 76 -5.85 10.03 0.83
CA GLY A 76 -5.03 11.08 1.45
C GLY A 76 -3.98 11.70 0.51
N LEU A 77 -3.60 11.01 -0.58
CA LEU A 77 -2.73 11.54 -1.62
C LEU A 77 -3.25 12.84 -2.25
N VAL A 78 -4.57 13.09 -2.18
CA VAL A 78 -5.16 14.34 -2.65
C VAL A 78 -4.62 15.57 -1.90
N VAL A 79 -4.15 15.41 -0.66
CA VAL A 79 -3.63 16.52 0.17
C VAL A 79 -2.28 17.03 -0.35
N PRO A 80 -1.20 16.23 -0.46
CA PRO A 80 0.04 16.72 -1.05
C PRO A 80 -0.14 17.12 -2.52
N TRP A 81 -1.04 16.47 -3.26
CA TRP A 81 -1.39 16.88 -4.63
C TRP A 81 -2.06 18.26 -4.68
N SER A 82 -2.98 18.58 -3.75
CA SER A 82 -3.65 19.88 -3.73
C SER A 82 -2.69 21.01 -3.38
N VAL A 83 -1.77 20.78 -2.43
CA VAL A 83 -0.66 21.70 -2.13
C VAL A 83 0.21 21.92 -3.37
N LEU A 84 0.54 20.86 -4.11
CA LEU A 84 1.28 20.96 -5.37
C LEU A 84 0.52 21.76 -6.43
N ARG A 85 -0.79 21.53 -6.58
CA ARG A 85 -1.66 22.19 -7.57
C ARG A 85 -1.86 23.68 -7.28
N LEU A 86 -2.04 24.05 -6.01
CA LEU A 86 -2.18 25.45 -5.59
C LEU A 86 -0.86 26.22 -5.69
N GLY A 87 0.26 25.52 -5.79
CA GLY A 87 1.59 26.07 -5.73
C GLY A 87 2.03 26.24 -4.29
N TRP A 88 3.15 25.61 -3.92
CA TRP A 88 3.69 25.61 -2.57
C TRP A 88 3.81 27.02 -1.96
N ALA A 89 4.11 28.03 -2.79
CA ALA A 89 4.24 29.44 -2.39
C ALA A 89 2.91 30.15 -2.08
N ARG A 90 1.74 29.58 -2.42
CA ARG A 90 0.42 30.15 -2.09
C ARG A 90 -0.21 29.56 -0.83
N VAL A 91 0.40 28.52 -0.26
CA VAL A 91 -0.08 27.80 0.92
C VAL A 91 0.73 28.16 2.18
N ALA A 92 1.90 28.80 2.02
CA ALA A 92 2.69 29.42 3.07
C ALA A 92 2.22 30.86 3.35
#